data_AF-A0A2E9PTD3-F1
#
_entry.id   AF-A0A2E9PTD3-F1
#
_cell.length_a   1.000
_cell.length_b   1.000
_cell.length_c   1.000
_cell.angle_alpha   90.00
_cell.angle_beta   90.00
_cell.angle_gamma   90.00
#
_symmetry.space_group_name_H-M   'P 1'
#
loop_
_entity.id
_entity.type
_entity.pdbx_description
1 polymer ?
#
loop_
_entity_poly.entity_id
_entity_poly.type
_entity_poly.pdbx_seq_one_letter_code
_entity_poly.pdbx_strand_id
1 'polypeptide(L)'
;MNGYMDTVVERILAHGSIPVLSTLPPNLIDAEHAEAVFERNRVLLQLADKRRIPVWNYWRALRDLLNQGMSPDGLHPSICCPDGGTAVFTAEGLQHGFSMRNLTALLVLDEVYSVVLSETFQE
;
A
#
# COMPACT_ATOMS: atom_id res chain seq x y z
N MET A 1 5.46 -18.17 -7.95
CA MET A 1 5.27 -16.72 -8.20
C MET A 1 6.39 -15.85 -7.60
N ASN A 2 7.54 -16.41 -7.16
CA ASN A 2 8.58 -15.67 -6.42
C ASN A 2 9.71 -15.06 -7.26
N GLY A 3 9.74 -15.24 -8.59
CA GLY A 3 10.86 -14.75 -9.41
C GLY A 3 10.78 -13.27 -9.76
N TYR A 4 9.68 -12.83 -10.36
CA TYR A 4 9.62 -11.50 -10.98
C TYR A 4 9.67 -10.35 -9.98
N MET A 5 8.92 -10.43 -8.87
CA MET A 5 8.89 -9.34 -7.89
C MET A 5 10.24 -9.22 -7.15
N ASP A 6 10.91 -10.34 -6.88
CA ASP A 6 12.24 -10.37 -6.28
C ASP A 6 13.26 -9.68 -7.20
N THR A 7 13.23 -9.96 -8.51
CA THR A 7 14.06 -9.28 -9.51
C THR A 7 13.78 -7.77 -9.59
N VAL A 8 12.52 -7.34 -9.48
CA VAL A 8 12.18 -5.91 -9.47
C VAL A 8 12.78 -5.23 -8.25
N VAL A 9 12.60 -5.83 -7.06
CA VAL A 9 13.18 -5.32 -5.82
C VAL A 9 14.71 -5.24 -5.90
N GLU A 10 15.36 -6.29 -6.40
CA GLU A 10 16.83 -6.30 -6.59
C GLU A 10 17.31 -5.17 -7.49
N ARG A 11 16.61 -4.90 -8.60
CA ARG A 11 16.97 -3.82 -9.51
C ARG A 11 16.83 -2.45 -8.85
N ILE A 12 15.76 -2.22 -8.10
CA ILE A 12 15.55 -0.95 -7.38
C ILE A 12 16.68 -0.73 -6.35
N LEU A 13 17.00 -1.76 -5.57
CA LEU A 13 18.11 -1.72 -4.61
C LEU A 13 19.46 -1.47 -5.28
N ALA A 14 19.72 -2.12 -6.42
CA ALA A 14 20.97 -1.92 -7.18
C ALA A 14 21.14 -0.50 -7.73
N HIS A 15 20.05 0.26 -7.88
CA HIS A 15 20.06 1.68 -8.24
C HIS A 15 20.17 2.62 -7.03
N GLY A 16 20.42 2.10 -5.82
CA GLY A 16 20.59 2.91 -4.61
C GLY A 16 19.29 3.52 -4.10
N SER A 17 18.13 3.01 -4.54
CA SER A 17 16.82 3.45 -4.09
C SER A 17 16.28 2.54 -2.98
N ILE A 18 15.50 3.10 -2.06
CA ILE A 18 14.80 2.33 -1.01
C ILE A 18 13.43 1.89 -1.57
N PRO A 19 13.22 0.60 -1.93
CA PRO A 19 11.90 0.14 -2.35
C PRO A 19 10.96 0.06 -1.15
N VAL A 20 9.72 0.48 -1.34
CA VAL A 20 8.61 0.22 -0.39
C VAL A 20 7.60 -0.69 -1.09
N LEU A 21 7.34 -1.87 -0.53
CA LEU A 21 6.33 -2.78 -1.08
C LEU A 21 4.93 -2.45 -0.55
N SER A 22 3.98 -2.24 -1.45
CA SER A 22 2.56 -2.14 -1.09
C SER A 22 1.91 -3.52 -1.07
N THR A 23 1.01 -3.76 -0.12
CA THR A 23 0.01 -4.82 -0.29
C THR A 23 -1.06 -4.40 -1.30
N LEU A 24 -1.69 -5.37 -1.96
CA LEU A 24 -2.86 -5.17 -2.81
C LEU A 24 -4.08 -4.81 -1.95
N PRO A 25 -4.96 -3.88 -2.39
CA PRO A 25 -6.22 -3.65 -1.71
C PRO A 25 -7.11 -4.90 -1.72
N PRO A 26 -8.16 -4.95 -0.89
CA PRO A 26 -9.18 -6.00 -0.98
C PRO A 26 -9.72 -6.15 -2.40
N ASN A 27 -10.14 -7.37 -2.76
CA ASN A 27 -10.92 -7.64 -3.95
C ASN A 27 -12.20 -8.34 -3.50
N LEU A 28 -13.33 -7.73 -3.80
CA LEU A 28 -14.67 -8.12 -3.35
C LEU A 28 -15.54 -8.66 -4.50
N ILE A 29 -14.97 -8.94 -5.68
CA ILE A 29 -15.69 -9.53 -6.82
C ILE A 29 -16.32 -10.87 -6.40
N ASP A 30 -15.50 -11.76 -5.83
CA ASP A 30 -15.92 -13.05 -5.28
C ASP A 30 -14.87 -13.57 -4.29
N ALA A 31 -15.16 -14.73 -3.69
CA ALA A 31 -14.28 -15.36 -2.71
C ALA A 31 -12.94 -15.84 -3.30
N GLU A 32 -12.91 -16.25 -4.57
CA GLU A 32 -11.68 -16.71 -5.22
C GLU A 32 -10.69 -15.55 -5.39
N HIS A 33 -11.19 -14.39 -5.82
CA HIS A 33 -10.38 -13.19 -5.95
C HIS A 33 -9.90 -12.65 -4.60
N ALA A 34 -10.75 -12.71 -3.57
CA ALA A 34 -10.38 -12.33 -2.21
C ALA A 34 -9.23 -13.21 -1.67
N GLU A 35 -9.34 -14.53 -1.84
CA GLU A 35 -8.31 -15.49 -1.43
C GLU A 35 -7.01 -15.26 -2.22
N ALA A 36 -7.11 -15.01 -3.52
CA ALA A 36 -5.94 -14.73 -4.35
C ALA A 36 -5.23 -13.43 -3.93
N VAL A 37 -5.95 -12.39 -3.47
CA VAL A 37 -5.36 -11.18 -2.87
C VAL A 37 -4.65 -11.52 -1.56
N PHE A 38 -5.28 -12.32 -0.69
CA PHE A 38 -4.69 -12.72 0.59
C PHE A 38 -3.36 -13.45 0.39
N GLU A 39 -3.31 -14.46 -0.48
CA GLU A 39 -2.10 -15.22 -0.77
C GLU A 39 -1.00 -14.36 -1.42
N ARG A 40 -1.38 -13.46 -2.35
CA ARG A 40 -0.42 -12.50 -2.94
C ARG A 40 0.17 -11.57 -1.89
N ASN A 41 -0.65 -11.02 -0.99
CA ASN A 41 -0.20 -10.17 0.09
C ASN A 41 0.73 -10.91 1.05
N ARG A 42 0.45 -12.17 1.37
CA ARG A 42 1.34 -13.02 2.16
C ARG A 42 2.71 -13.18 1.50
N VAL A 43 2.77 -13.42 0.19
CA VAL A 43 4.03 -13.52 -0.56
C VAL A 43 4.78 -12.18 -0.58
N LEU A 44 4.09 -11.06 -0.75
CA LEU A 44 4.71 -9.72 -0.73
C LEU A 44 5.33 -9.41 0.63
N LEU A 45 4.64 -9.74 1.73
CA LEU A 45 5.16 -9.56 3.09
C LEU A 45 6.39 -10.44 3.36
N GLN A 46 6.36 -11.71 2.91
CA GLN A 46 7.52 -12.60 3.01
C GLN A 46 8.72 -12.09 2.22
N LEU A 47 8.48 -11.52 1.03
CA LEU A 47 9.55 -10.91 0.23
C LEU A 47 10.12 -9.66 0.91
N ALA A 48 9.26 -8.80 1.47
CA ALA A 48 9.69 -7.61 2.18
C ALA A 48 10.58 -7.97 3.39
N ASP A 49 10.18 -8.99 4.15
CA ASP A 49 10.97 -9.52 5.28
C ASP A 49 12.31 -10.11 4.80
N LYS A 50 12.29 -10.98 3.78
CA LYS A 50 13.51 -11.56 3.18
C LYS A 50 14.51 -10.49 2.74
N ARG A 51 14.03 -9.40 2.14
CA ARG A 51 14.86 -8.30 1.62
C ARG A 51 15.12 -7.20 2.65
N ARG A 52 14.48 -7.26 3.82
CA ARG A 52 14.49 -6.22 4.87
C ARG A 52 14.14 -4.84 4.34
N ILE A 53 13.05 -4.76 3.57
CA ILE A 53 12.57 -3.51 2.97
C ILE A 53 11.23 -3.08 3.57
N PRO A 54 10.91 -1.78 3.62
CA PRO A 54 9.66 -1.29 4.19
C PRO A 54 8.41 -1.82 3.47
N VAL A 55 7.31 -1.88 4.21
CA VAL A 55 5.98 -2.24 3.71
C VAL A 55 4.98 -1.12 3.96
N TRP A 56 4.26 -0.74 2.90
CA TRP A 56 3.02 0.01 3.01
C TRP A 56 1.83 -0.96 3.00
N ASN A 57 1.28 -1.28 4.17
CA ASN A 57 0.20 -2.26 4.28
C ASN A 57 -1.17 -1.64 3.96
N TYR A 58 -1.37 -1.32 2.68
CA TYR A 58 -2.57 -0.70 2.15
C TYR A 58 -3.84 -1.54 2.38
N TRP A 59 -3.76 -2.87 2.23
CA TRP A 59 -4.86 -3.78 2.56
C TRP A 59 -5.39 -3.55 3.98
N ARG A 60 -4.47 -3.48 4.96
CA ARG A 60 -4.82 -3.27 6.38
C ARG A 60 -5.38 -1.87 6.61
N ALA A 61 -4.87 -0.85 5.91
CA ALA A 61 -5.37 0.52 6.01
C ALA A 61 -6.83 0.66 5.55
N LEU A 62 -7.30 -0.23 4.68
CA LEU A 62 -8.66 -0.19 4.13
C LEU A 62 -9.67 -1.07 4.87
N ARG A 63 -9.21 -2.12 5.55
CA ARG A 63 -10.06 -3.21 6.07
C ARG A 63 -11.25 -2.74 6.91
N ASP A 64 -11.06 -1.69 7.70
CA ASP A 64 -12.05 -1.22 8.68
C ASP A 64 -12.96 -0.10 8.11
N LEU A 65 -12.79 0.28 6.85
CA LEU A 65 -13.66 1.23 6.15
C LEU A 65 -14.94 0.55 5.63
N LEU A 66 -15.95 1.35 5.32
CA LEU A 66 -17.15 0.85 4.63
C LEU A 66 -16.77 0.15 3.33
N ASN A 67 -17.33 -1.04 3.09
CA ASN A 67 -16.98 -1.92 1.97
C ASN A 67 -15.46 -2.12 1.81
N GLN A 68 -14.72 -2.11 2.92
CA GLN A 68 -13.26 -2.21 2.94
C GLN A 68 -12.59 -1.17 2.01
N GLY A 69 -13.17 0.03 1.91
CA GLY A 69 -12.66 1.11 1.08
C GLY A 69 -12.78 0.85 -0.43
N MET A 70 -13.58 -0.13 -0.84
CA MET A 70 -13.77 -0.49 -2.24
C MET A 70 -15.02 0.16 -2.84
N SER A 71 -14.97 0.41 -4.14
CA SER A 71 -16.10 0.88 -4.93
C SER A 71 -17.14 -0.24 -5.12
N PRO A 72 -18.37 0.08 -5.58
CA PRO A 72 -19.40 -0.93 -5.83
C PRO A 72 -19.02 -2.03 -6.83
N ASP A 73 -18.01 -1.79 -7.68
CA ASP A 73 -17.49 -2.82 -8.60
C ASP A 73 -16.65 -3.91 -7.91
N GLY A 74 -16.34 -3.74 -6.62
CA GLY A 74 -15.58 -4.67 -5.81
C GLY A 74 -14.09 -4.77 -6.16
N LEU A 75 -13.58 -4.00 -7.13
CA LEU A 75 -12.21 -4.11 -7.63
C LEU A 75 -11.40 -2.83 -7.40
N HIS A 76 -12.00 -1.67 -7.66
CA HIS A 76 -11.32 -0.39 -7.51
C HIS A 76 -11.56 0.20 -6.13
N PRO A 77 -10.57 0.86 -5.49
CA PRO A 77 -10.82 1.66 -4.29
C PRO A 77 -11.92 2.71 -4.54
N SER A 78 -12.68 3.03 -3.51
CA SER A 78 -13.71 4.08 -3.60
C SER A 78 -13.08 5.47 -3.72
N ILE A 79 -13.78 6.34 -4.46
CA ILE A 79 -13.41 7.74 -4.69
C ILE A 79 -14.25 8.60 -3.73
N CYS A 80 -13.65 9.61 -3.10
CA CYS A 80 -14.45 10.61 -2.38
C CYS A 80 -15.10 11.56 -3.36
N CYS A 81 -16.26 12.09 -2.94
CA CYS A 81 -16.75 13.40 -3.33
C CYS A 81 -17.10 13.50 -4.83
N PRO A 82 -18.03 14.39 -5.25
CA PRO A 82 -18.46 14.45 -6.65
C PRO A 82 -17.36 14.86 -7.65
N ASP A 83 -16.31 15.52 -7.18
CA ASP A 83 -15.21 16.04 -8.00
C ASP A 83 -14.12 14.99 -8.29
N GLY A 84 -14.20 13.80 -7.70
CA GLY A 84 -13.23 12.74 -7.89
C GLY A 84 -11.94 12.90 -7.10
N GLY A 85 -11.93 13.75 -6.08
CA GLY A 85 -10.76 14.02 -5.25
C GLY A 85 -10.22 12.76 -4.56
N THR A 86 -8.90 12.53 -4.67
CA THR A 86 -8.20 11.42 -3.99
C THR A 86 -7.22 11.88 -2.92
N ALA A 87 -7.11 13.19 -2.69
CA ALA A 87 -6.30 13.79 -1.62
C ALA A 87 -7.20 14.57 -0.64
N VAL A 88 -8.41 14.05 -0.39
CA VAL A 88 -9.38 14.67 0.52
C VAL A 88 -9.14 14.11 1.92
N PHE A 89 -8.30 14.77 2.70
CA PHE A 89 -7.91 14.33 4.06
C PHE A 89 -8.83 14.89 5.15
N THR A 90 -10.13 14.96 4.87
CA THR A 90 -11.17 15.22 5.87
C THR A 90 -11.69 13.90 6.44
N ALA A 91 -12.42 13.94 7.56
CA ALA A 91 -13.01 12.72 8.14
C ALA A 91 -13.88 11.93 7.14
N GLU A 92 -14.64 12.64 6.30
CA GLU A 92 -15.45 12.07 5.22
C GLU A 92 -14.57 11.51 4.09
N GLY A 93 -13.58 12.28 3.63
CA GLY A 93 -12.70 11.85 2.56
C GLY A 93 -11.91 10.59 2.93
N LEU A 94 -11.51 10.45 4.20
CA LEU A 94 -10.81 9.28 4.73
C LEU A 94 -11.70 8.05 4.92
N GLN A 95 -13.01 8.13 4.61
CA GLN A 95 -13.85 6.94 4.45
C GLN A 95 -13.66 6.26 3.08
N HIS A 96 -12.89 6.85 2.17
CA HIS A 96 -12.74 6.40 0.80
C HIS A 96 -11.35 5.83 0.52
N GLY A 97 -11.31 4.75 -0.26
CA GLY A 97 -10.10 3.97 -0.46
C GLY A 97 -8.95 4.75 -1.10
N PHE A 98 -9.22 5.57 -2.12
CA PHE A 98 -8.16 6.35 -2.75
C PHE A 98 -7.58 7.46 -1.86
N SER A 99 -8.39 8.10 -1.02
CA SER A 99 -7.90 9.08 -0.04
C SER A 99 -7.07 8.41 1.04
N MET A 100 -7.51 7.26 1.55
CA MET A 100 -6.75 6.46 2.49
C MET A 100 -5.45 5.92 1.89
N ARG A 101 -5.47 5.55 0.60
CA ARG A 101 -4.27 5.20 -0.16
C ARG A 101 -3.25 6.32 -0.12
N ASN A 102 -3.65 7.51 -0.54
CA ASN A 102 -2.73 8.62 -0.70
C ASN A 102 -2.23 9.13 0.66
N LEU A 103 -3.10 9.19 1.69
CA LEU A 103 -2.67 9.56 3.04
C LEU A 103 -1.64 8.56 3.58
N THR A 104 -1.94 7.26 3.54
CA THR A 104 -1.04 6.25 4.14
C THR A 104 0.25 6.06 3.37
N ALA A 105 0.26 6.30 2.05
CA ALA A 105 1.49 6.39 1.28
C ALA A 105 2.37 7.56 1.74
N LEU A 106 1.77 8.74 1.98
CA LEU A 106 2.50 9.90 2.49
C LEU A 106 3.06 9.66 3.90
N LEU A 107 2.30 8.99 4.78
CA LEU A 107 2.78 8.63 6.12
C LEU A 107 3.97 7.65 6.06
N VAL A 108 3.94 6.68 5.14
CA VAL A 108 5.08 5.77 4.94
C VAL A 108 6.28 6.51 4.36
N LEU A 109 6.06 7.44 3.43
CA LEU A 109 7.13 8.29 2.90
C LEU A 109 7.76 9.15 3.99
N ASP A 110 6.95 9.75 4.85
CA ASP A 110 7.40 10.58 5.98
C ASP A 110 8.24 9.77 6.97
N GLU A 111 7.84 8.54 7.29
CA GLU A 111 8.62 7.63 8.14
C GLU A 111 9.97 7.29 7.52
N VAL A 112 10.00 6.87 6.24
CA VAL A 112 11.24 6.56 5.52
C VAL A 112 12.16 7.77 5.47
N TYR A 113 11.60 8.95 5.17
CA TYR A 113 12.33 10.20 5.11
C TYR A 113 12.92 10.59 6.46
N SER A 114 12.14 10.46 7.53
CA SER A 114 12.56 10.75 8.90
C SER A 114 13.73 9.86 9.35
N VAL A 115 13.67 8.56 9.07
CA VAL A 115 14.77 7.62 9.36
C VAL A 115 16.03 8.03 8.60
N VAL A 116 15.94 8.27 7.29
CA VAL A 116 17.09 8.65 6.46
C VAL A 116 17.74 9.95 6.95
N LEU A 117 16.93 10.97 7.27
CA LEU A 117 17.47 12.22 7.82
C LEU A 117 18.07 12.03 9.22
N SER A 118 17.44 11.21 10.06
CA SER A 118 17.95 10.95 11.41
C SER A 118 19.32 10.29 11.39
N GLU A 119 19.59 9.40 10.42
CA GLU A 119 20.90 8.76 10.25
C GLU A 119 21.94 9.69 9.61
N THR A 120 21.51 10.62 8.77
CA THR A 120 22.41 11.52 8.01
C THR A 120 23.00 12.66 8.87
N PHE A 121 22.41 12.96 10.03
CA PHE A 121 22.82 14.08 10.89
C PHE A 121 23.30 13.65 12.30
N GLN A 122 23.74 12.40 12.48
CA GLN A 122 24.40 11.95 13.72
C GLN A 122 25.94 12.04 13.70
N GLU A 123 26.53 12.78 12.75
CA GLU A 123 27.94 13.19 12.78
C GLU A 123 28.12 14.53 13.50
#